data_AF-A0A2Z3HB52-F1
#
_entry.id   AF-A0A2Z3HB52-F1
#
_cell.length_a   1.000
_cell.length_b   1.000
_cell.length_c   1.000
_cell.angle_alpha   90.00
_cell.angle_beta   90.00
_cell.angle_gamma   90.00
#
_symmetry.space_group_name_H-M   'P 1'
#
loop_
_entity.id
_entity.type
_entity.pdbx_description
1 polymer ?
#
loop_
_entity_poly.entity_id
_entity_poly.type
_entity_poly.pdbx_seq_one_letter_code
_entity_poly.pdbx_strand_id
1 'polypeptide(L)'
;MFHFDTPPVTTCPGRSKRCESLCYCRRGRFVFPQVIERLEWCYEQSKRDDFASRMTAEIHRKGCLAVRPHVSGDLYSPGYARKWLEIVTNCPRTKFWLYTRSWRIPGILEVLAELAKLPNLAVWFSADEETGYPPTVPEGVRVAWLMDSDEEPEAADLIFLNHPLRYQDDKRIKLDLICPTETESGRKKGTSCSTCQFCWPD
;
A
#
# COMPACT_ATOMS: atom_id res chain seq x y z
N MET A 1 -8.37 9.56 7.29
CA MET A 1 -7.98 8.44 6.41
C MET A 1 -8.40 7.14 7.07
N PHE A 2 -9.18 6.32 6.38
CA PHE A 2 -9.61 5.01 6.84
C PHE A 2 -8.71 3.91 6.25
N HIS A 3 -8.53 2.79 6.95
CA HIS A 3 -7.75 1.65 6.47
C HIS A 3 -8.37 0.33 6.93
N PHE A 4 -8.14 -0.74 6.18
CA PHE A 4 -8.61 -2.09 6.49
C PHE A 4 -7.44 -3.09 6.44
N ASP A 5 -6.79 -3.30 7.56
CA ASP A 5 -5.56 -4.08 7.56
C ASP A 5 -5.80 -5.58 7.78
N THR A 6 -4.86 -6.39 7.29
CA THR A 6 -4.79 -7.83 7.53
C THR A 6 -3.42 -8.22 8.09
N PRO A 7 -3.24 -9.45 8.62
CA PRO A 7 -2.00 -9.88 9.24
C PRO A 7 -0.83 -9.79 8.25
N PRO A 8 0.27 -9.11 8.59
CA PRO A 8 1.41 -9.00 7.69
C PRO A 8 2.05 -10.37 7.48
N VAL A 9 2.84 -10.52 6.42
CA VAL A 9 3.54 -11.76 6.06
C VAL A 9 2.59 -12.85 5.58
N THR A 10 1.68 -13.35 6.42
CA THR A 10 0.76 -14.45 6.09
C THR A 10 -0.22 -14.08 4.99
N THR A 11 -0.62 -12.81 4.89
CA THR A 11 -1.50 -12.28 3.84
C THR A 11 -0.76 -11.48 2.75
N CYS A 12 0.57 -11.64 2.67
CA CYS A 12 1.39 -10.96 1.66
C CYS A 12 2.00 -12.01 0.70
N PRO A 13 1.25 -12.52 -0.29
CA PRO A 13 1.73 -13.58 -1.17
C PRO A 13 2.84 -13.10 -2.11
N GLY A 14 2.82 -11.81 -2.48
CA GLY A 14 3.84 -11.18 -3.32
C GLY A 14 5.08 -10.69 -2.57
N ARG A 15 5.27 -10.99 -1.28
CA ARG A 15 6.44 -10.50 -0.53
C ARG A 15 7.75 -11.14 -1.03
N SER A 16 8.84 -10.38 -0.96
CA SER A 16 10.21 -10.88 -1.10
C SER A 16 10.80 -11.20 0.28
N LYS A 17 11.94 -11.90 0.34
CA LYS A 17 12.58 -12.19 1.63
C LYS A 17 13.02 -10.89 2.32
N ARG A 18 13.53 -9.95 1.54
CA ARG A 18 13.92 -8.59 1.94
C ARG A 18 12.75 -7.78 2.47
N CYS A 19 11.60 -7.84 1.79
CA CYS A 19 10.34 -7.27 2.31
C CYS A 19 10.04 -7.75 3.72
N GLU A 20 10.14 -9.06 3.92
CA GLU A 20 9.74 -9.73 5.15
C GLU A 20 10.71 -9.40 6.30
N SER A 21 12.01 -9.30 6.02
CA SER A 21 13.02 -8.88 7.01
C SER A 21 12.87 -7.41 7.42
N LEU A 22 12.43 -6.56 6.50
CA LEU A 22 12.27 -5.12 6.72
C LEU A 22 10.85 -4.69 7.10
N CYS A 23 9.89 -5.62 7.10
CA CYS A 23 8.48 -5.31 7.29
C CYS A 23 8.24 -4.53 8.60
N TYR A 24 7.85 -3.26 8.47
CA TYR A 24 7.58 -2.40 9.64
C TYR A 24 6.39 -2.91 10.46
N CYS A 25 5.48 -3.67 9.86
CA CYS A 25 4.36 -4.32 10.55
C CYS A 25 4.79 -5.50 11.45
N ARG A 26 6.07 -5.87 11.48
CA ARG A 26 6.60 -6.85 12.43
C ARG A 26 7.22 -6.22 13.68
N ARG A 27 7.05 -4.90 13.87
CA ARG A 27 7.68 -4.12 14.94
C ARG A 27 6.71 -3.09 15.53
N GLY A 28 7.09 -2.49 16.65
CA GLY A 28 6.35 -1.39 17.27
C GLY A 28 4.92 -1.79 17.67
N ARG A 29 3.94 -0.93 17.38
CA ARG A 29 2.54 -1.16 17.77
C ARG A 29 1.90 -2.36 17.07
N PHE A 30 2.43 -2.81 15.93
CA PHE A 30 1.84 -3.92 15.18
C PHE A 30 1.99 -5.28 15.86
N VAL A 31 2.91 -5.41 16.84
CA VAL A 31 3.10 -6.65 17.61
C VAL A 31 2.31 -6.68 18.92
N PHE A 32 1.51 -5.65 19.21
CA PHE A 32 0.66 -5.65 20.39
C PHE A 32 -0.45 -6.70 20.23
N PRO A 33 -0.74 -7.52 21.27
CA PRO A 33 -1.71 -8.61 21.16
C PRO A 33 -3.07 -8.18 20.61
N GLN A 34 -3.59 -7.03 21.06
CA GLN A 34 -4.89 -6.52 20.62
C GLN A 34 -4.88 -6.12 19.14
N VAL A 35 -3.73 -5.68 18.61
CA VAL A 35 -3.58 -5.36 17.19
C VAL A 35 -3.52 -6.64 16.37
N ILE A 36 -2.74 -7.64 16.81
CA ILE A 36 -2.67 -8.95 16.15
C ILE A 36 -4.06 -9.59 16.08
N GLU A 37 -4.77 -9.67 17.20
CA GLU A 37 -6.14 -10.21 17.28
C GLU A 37 -7.09 -9.45 16.33
N ARG A 38 -6.97 -8.12 16.25
CA ARG A 38 -7.77 -7.31 15.34
C ARG A 38 -7.47 -7.62 13.88
N LEU A 39 -6.20 -7.77 13.51
CA LEU A 39 -5.79 -8.10 12.15
C LEU A 39 -6.30 -9.48 11.73
N GLU A 40 -6.17 -10.49 12.61
CA GLU A 40 -6.71 -11.83 12.36
C GLU A 40 -8.23 -11.79 12.19
N TRP A 41 -8.93 -11.05 13.05
CA TRP A 41 -10.38 -10.86 12.89
C TRP A 41 -10.72 -10.22 11.54
N CYS A 42 -10.01 -9.16 11.13
CA CYS A 42 -10.22 -8.52 9.83
C CYS A 42 -9.97 -9.50 8.66
N TYR A 43 -8.94 -10.34 8.76
CA TYR A 43 -8.67 -11.37 7.76
C TYR A 43 -9.83 -12.35 7.65
N GLU A 44 -10.35 -12.86 8.76
CA GLU A 44 -11.54 -13.73 8.72
C GLU A 44 -12.79 -13.00 8.17
N GLN A 45 -12.99 -11.72 8.50
CA GLN A 45 -14.08 -10.95 7.92
C GLN A 45 -13.95 -10.79 6.41
N SER A 46 -12.72 -10.63 5.90
CA SER A 46 -12.46 -10.43 4.48
C SER A 46 -12.79 -11.66 3.61
N LYS A 47 -12.83 -12.85 4.22
CA LYS A 47 -13.15 -14.11 3.52
C LYS A 47 -14.64 -14.25 3.23
N ARG A 48 -15.51 -13.61 4.01
CA ARG A 48 -16.98 -13.70 3.85
C ARG A 48 -17.45 -13.22 2.49
N ASP A 49 -18.49 -13.84 1.94
CA ASP A 49 -19.06 -13.46 0.65
C ASP A 49 -19.65 -12.04 0.67
N ASP A 50 -20.25 -11.65 1.80
CA ASP A 50 -20.82 -10.32 2.01
C ASP A 50 -19.81 -9.23 2.41
N PHE A 51 -18.50 -9.51 2.34
CA PHE A 51 -17.49 -8.56 2.79
C PHE A 51 -17.55 -7.23 2.03
N ALA A 52 -17.68 -7.28 0.70
CA ALA A 52 -17.67 -6.08 -0.14
C ALA A 52 -18.85 -5.15 0.16
N SER A 53 -20.05 -5.71 0.32
CA SER A 53 -21.26 -4.95 0.68
C SER A 53 -21.15 -4.34 2.08
N ARG A 54 -20.63 -5.10 3.07
CA ARG A 54 -20.41 -4.61 4.44
C ARG A 54 -19.37 -3.50 4.50
N MET A 55 -18.25 -3.65 3.78
CA MET A 55 -17.19 -2.65 3.74
C MET A 55 -17.66 -1.37 3.03
N THR A 56 -18.40 -1.49 1.94
CA THR A 56 -19.07 -0.38 1.25
C THR A 56 -20.00 0.39 2.20
N ALA A 57 -20.87 -0.33 2.91
CA ALA A 57 -21.78 0.27 3.88
C ALA A 57 -21.03 0.99 5.01
N GLU A 58 -19.92 0.44 5.48
CA GLU A 58 -19.10 1.07 6.52
C GLU A 58 -18.40 2.34 6.02
N ILE A 59 -17.87 2.34 4.79
CA ILE A 59 -17.28 3.53 4.15
C ILE A 59 -18.32 4.65 4.04
N HIS A 60 -19.53 4.33 3.59
CA HIS A 60 -20.62 5.29 3.49
C HIS A 60 -21.07 5.81 4.85
N ARG A 61 -21.31 4.90 5.81
CA ARG A 61 -21.76 5.25 7.16
C ARG A 61 -20.77 6.15 7.90
N LYS A 62 -19.47 5.95 7.69
CA LYS A 62 -18.41 6.79 8.28
C LYS A 62 -18.11 8.06 7.49
N GLY A 63 -18.67 8.23 6.28
CA GLY A 63 -18.35 9.35 5.41
C GLY A 63 -16.87 9.40 5.01
N CYS A 64 -16.26 8.23 4.75
CA CYS A 64 -14.84 8.14 4.45
C CYS A 64 -14.51 8.81 3.10
N LEU A 65 -13.80 9.94 3.14
CA LEU A 65 -13.31 10.61 1.92
C LEU A 65 -12.06 9.97 1.31
N ALA A 66 -11.29 9.25 2.13
CA ALA A 66 -9.98 8.71 1.78
C ALA A 66 -9.76 7.36 2.47
N VAL A 67 -9.52 6.31 1.69
CA VAL A 67 -9.31 4.93 2.16
C VAL A 67 -7.99 4.37 1.62
N ARG A 68 -7.18 3.80 2.49
CA ARG A 68 -6.00 3.02 2.13
C ARG A 68 -6.25 1.54 2.47
N PRO A 69 -6.57 0.67 1.49
CA PRO A 69 -6.92 -0.73 1.71
C PRO A 69 -5.90 -1.50 2.54
N HIS A 70 -4.61 -1.15 2.52
CA HIS A 70 -3.60 -1.84 3.33
C HIS A 70 -2.52 -0.87 3.85
N VAL A 71 -2.44 -0.75 5.17
CA VAL A 71 -1.25 -0.33 5.92
C VAL A 71 -0.49 -1.58 6.40
N SER A 72 -1.19 -2.67 6.70
CA SER A 72 -0.63 -4.01 6.95
C SER A 72 -1.37 -5.07 6.14
N GLY A 73 -0.64 -6.12 5.75
CA GLY A 73 -1.12 -7.14 4.84
C GLY A 73 -1.06 -6.69 3.37
N ASP A 74 -1.61 -7.51 2.48
CA ASP A 74 -1.69 -7.21 1.05
C ASP A 74 -2.96 -7.86 0.45
N LEU A 75 -3.17 -7.69 -0.85
CA LEU A 75 -4.11 -8.48 -1.62
C LEU A 75 -3.64 -9.95 -1.59
N TYR A 76 -4.26 -10.77 -0.74
CA TYR A 76 -3.81 -12.15 -0.51
C TYR A 76 -4.37 -13.19 -1.48
N SER A 77 -5.38 -12.84 -2.27
CA SER A 77 -5.97 -13.74 -3.29
C SER A 77 -6.68 -12.95 -4.39
N PRO A 78 -6.88 -13.54 -5.59
CA PRO A 78 -7.69 -12.92 -6.64
C PRO A 78 -9.11 -12.61 -6.19
N GLY A 79 -9.72 -13.52 -5.41
CA GLY A 79 -11.07 -13.32 -4.86
C GLY A 79 -11.15 -12.11 -3.93
N TYR A 80 -10.15 -11.92 -3.05
CA TYR A 80 -10.09 -10.74 -2.19
C TYR A 80 -9.80 -9.45 -2.97
N ALA A 81 -8.95 -9.50 -4.01
CA ALA A 81 -8.74 -8.37 -4.89
C ALA A 81 -10.03 -7.94 -5.61
N ARG A 82 -10.84 -8.89 -6.09
CA ARG A 82 -12.14 -8.59 -6.72
C ARG A 82 -13.13 -7.96 -5.74
N LYS A 83 -13.11 -8.35 -4.47
CA LYS A 83 -13.93 -7.68 -3.45
C LYS A 83 -13.53 -6.21 -3.29
N TRP A 84 -12.23 -5.90 -3.35
CA TRP A 84 -11.78 -4.50 -3.35
C TRP A 84 -12.17 -3.75 -4.62
N LEU A 85 -12.13 -4.40 -5.78
CA LEU A 85 -12.67 -3.82 -7.01
C LEU A 85 -14.13 -3.41 -6.84
N GLU A 86 -14.97 -4.32 -6.33
CA GLU A 86 -16.38 -4.04 -6.03
C GLU A 86 -16.55 -2.87 -5.03
N ILE A 87 -15.78 -2.85 -3.94
CA ILE A 87 -15.84 -1.78 -2.93
C ILE A 87 -15.50 -0.41 -3.56
N VAL A 88 -14.42 -0.33 -4.34
CA VAL A 88 -13.98 0.92 -4.96
C VAL A 88 -15.01 1.42 -5.97
N THR A 89 -15.57 0.51 -6.78
CA THR A 89 -16.64 0.82 -7.73
C THR A 89 -17.89 1.34 -7.03
N ASN A 90 -18.27 0.75 -5.88
CA ASN A 90 -19.44 1.16 -5.11
C ASN A 90 -19.26 2.47 -4.32
N CYS A 91 -18.03 2.98 -4.22
CA CYS A 91 -17.69 4.19 -3.47
C CYS A 91 -17.03 5.26 -4.35
N PRO A 92 -17.68 5.74 -5.43
CA PRO A 92 -17.05 6.62 -6.43
C PRO A 92 -16.63 8.00 -5.89
N ARG A 93 -17.17 8.42 -4.74
CA ARG A 93 -16.80 9.69 -4.08
C ARG A 93 -15.66 9.56 -3.08
N THR A 94 -15.21 8.33 -2.80
CA THR A 94 -14.10 8.06 -1.88
C THR A 94 -12.84 7.89 -2.71
N LYS A 95 -11.76 8.60 -2.34
CA LYS A 95 -10.43 8.40 -2.92
C LYS A 95 -9.78 7.18 -2.30
N PHE A 96 -9.26 6.29 -3.12
CA PHE A 96 -8.53 5.09 -2.70
C PHE A 96 -7.09 5.15 -3.20
N TRP A 97 -6.17 4.58 -2.43
CA TRP A 97 -4.84 4.25 -2.95
C TRP A 97 -4.26 3.08 -2.19
N LEU A 98 -3.50 2.24 -2.89
CA LEU A 98 -2.87 1.06 -2.30
C LEU A 98 -1.47 0.88 -2.83
N TYR A 99 -0.63 0.21 -2.03
CA TYR A 99 0.66 -0.31 -2.44
C TYR A 99 0.59 -1.82 -2.34
N THR A 100 1.06 -2.52 -3.35
CA THR A 100 0.98 -3.98 -3.36
C THR A 100 2.23 -4.58 -3.97
N ARG A 101 2.70 -5.70 -3.43
CA ARG A 101 3.67 -6.58 -4.11
C ARG A 101 3.00 -7.79 -4.74
N SER A 102 1.70 -7.96 -4.49
CA SER A 102 0.89 -9.02 -5.07
C SER A 102 0.69 -8.89 -6.59
N TRP A 103 1.22 -7.85 -7.25
CA TRP A 103 1.41 -7.84 -8.71
C TRP A 103 2.27 -9.02 -9.19
N ARG A 104 3.08 -9.62 -8.30
CA ARG A 104 3.85 -10.85 -8.57
C ARG A 104 2.98 -12.11 -8.66
N ILE A 105 1.68 -12.01 -8.35
CA ILE A 105 0.72 -13.11 -8.41
C ILE A 105 -0.18 -12.91 -9.64
N PRO A 106 -0.10 -13.77 -10.68
CA PRO A 106 -0.77 -13.54 -11.96
C PRO A 106 -2.26 -13.23 -11.85
N GLY A 107 -3.02 -14.03 -11.09
CA GLY A 107 -4.46 -13.81 -10.93
C GLY A 107 -4.83 -12.55 -10.13
N ILE A 108 -3.88 -11.95 -9.40
CA ILE A 108 -4.07 -10.67 -8.72
C ILE A 108 -3.66 -9.52 -9.66
N LEU A 109 -2.62 -9.71 -10.46
CA LEU A 109 -2.18 -8.75 -11.48
C LEU A 109 -3.31 -8.42 -12.48
N GLU A 110 -4.08 -9.43 -12.90
CA GLU A 110 -5.26 -9.22 -13.75
C GLU A 110 -6.26 -8.25 -13.11
N VAL A 111 -6.59 -8.47 -11.83
CA VAL A 111 -7.52 -7.62 -11.09
C VAL A 111 -6.93 -6.23 -10.82
N LEU A 112 -5.62 -6.13 -10.61
CA LEU A 112 -4.92 -4.86 -10.46
C LEU A 112 -5.00 -4.01 -11.73
N ALA A 113 -4.94 -4.62 -12.90
CA ALA A 113 -5.12 -3.92 -14.17
C ALA A 113 -6.56 -3.40 -14.35
N GLU A 114 -7.56 -4.07 -13.78
CA GLU A 114 -8.94 -3.55 -13.74
C GLU A 114 -9.10 -2.42 -12.72
N LEU A 115 -8.55 -2.60 -11.51
CA LEU A 115 -8.52 -1.59 -10.46
C LEU A 115 -7.89 -0.27 -10.94
N ALA A 116 -6.79 -0.35 -11.69
CA ALA A 116 -6.08 0.82 -12.22
C ALA A 116 -6.91 1.68 -13.20
N LYS A 117 -8.02 1.14 -13.75
CA LYS A 117 -8.93 1.89 -14.63
C LYS A 117 -9.93 2.74 -13.85
N LEU A 118 -10.07 2.54 -12.54
CA LEU A 118 -11.02 3.27 -11.73
C LEU A 118 -10.48 4.66 -11.37
N PRO A 119 -11.17 5.75 -11.73
CA PRO A 119 -10.65 7.12 -11.57
C PRO A 119 -10.50 7.54 -10.10
N ASN A 120 -11.19 6.84 -9.18
CA ASN A 120 -11.11 7.10 -7.74
C ASN A 120 -10.11 6.20 -7.01
N LEU A 121 -9.22 5.49 -7.73
CA LEU A 121 -8.18 4.64 -7.15
C LEU A 121 -6.82 4.87 -7.80
N ALA A 122 -5.80 5.09 -6.97
CA ALA A 122 -4.40 5.01 -7.39
C ALA A 122 -3.77 3.68 -6.98
N VAL A 123 -3.34 2.88 -7.96
CA VAL A 123 -2.63 1.63 -7.72
C VAL A 123 -1.13 1.87 -7.79
N TRP A 124 -0.42 1.46 -6.74
CA TRP A 124 1.04 1.52 -6.68
C TRP A 124 1.62 0.10 -6.59
N PHE A 125 2.44 -0.28 -7.55
CA PHE A 125 3.27 -1.47 -7.43
C PHE A 125 4.44 -1.16 -6.50
N SER A 126 4.54 -1.90 -5.42
CA SER A 126 5.70 -1.83 -4.53
C SER A 126 6.80 -2.73 -5.09
N ALA A 127 8.01 -2.19 -5.18
CA ALA A 127 9.19 -2.90 -5.60
C ALA A 127 10.36 -2.63 -4.64
N ASP A 128 11.38 -3.48 -4.69
CA ASP A 128 12.69 -3.28 -4.08
C ASP A 128 13.77 -3.98 -4.91
N GLU A 129 15.01 -3.90 -4.44
CA GLU A 129 16.17 -4.54 -5.07
C GLU A 129 15.96 -6.04 -5.34
N GLU A 130 15.27 -6.77 -4.46
CA GLU A 130 15.05 -8.21 -4.63
C GLU A 130 13.92 -8.52 -5.63
N THR A 131 12.84 -7.73 -5.63
CA THR A 131 11.76 -7.93 -6.60
C THR A 131 12.13 -7.44 -7.99
N GLY A 132 13.06 -6.48 -8.08
CA GLY A 132 13.31 -5.70 -9.29
C GLY A 132 12.14 -4.79 -9.66
N TYR A 133 12.34 -4.00 -10.72
CA TYR A 133 11.26 -3.22 -11.32
C TYR A 133 10.24 -4.17 -11.97
N PRO A 134 8.91 -3.94 -11.83
CA PRO A 134 7.91 -4.82 -12.41
C PRO A 134 8.09 -4.95 -13.93
N PRO A 135 8.12 -6.18 -14.49
CA PRO A 135 8.38 -6.38 -15.92
C PRO A 135 7.28 -5.80 -16.82
N THR A 136 6.06 -5.68 -16.27
CA THR A 136 4.92 -5.06 -16.92
C THR A 136 4.21 -4.16 -15.91
N VAL A 137 4.06 -2.89 -16.25
CA VAL A 137 3.28 -1.91 -15.47
C VAL A 137 2.04 -1.55 -16.29
N PRO A 138 0.83 -1.94 -15.87
CA PRO A 138 -0.40 -1.55 -16.57
C PRO A 138 -0.58 -0.03 -16.62
N GLU A 139 -1.29 0.46 -17.62
CA GLU A 139 -1.64 1.88 -17.72
C GLU A 139 -2.36 2.35 -16.44
N GLY A 140 -2.00 3.53 -15.94
CA GLY A 140 -2.53 4.10 -14.69
C GLY A 140 -1.90 3.57 -13.40
N VAL A 141 -1.01 2.58 -13.48
CA VAL A 141 -0.23 2.08 -12.32
C VAL A 141 1.06 2.87 -12.18
N ARG A 142 1.39 3.25 -10.94
CA ARG A 142 2.68 3.85 -10.57
C ARG A 142 3.55 2.86 -9.79
N VAL A 143 4.86 3.06 -9.76
CA VAL A 143 5.81 2.20 -9.03
C VAL A 143 6.40 2.95 -7.84
N ALA A 144 6.22 2.38 -6.65
CA ALA A 144 6.85 2.84 -5.42
C ALA A 144 8.00 1.90 -5.03
N TRP A 145 9.21 2.46 -4.92
CA TRP A 145 10.41 1.71 -4.60
C TRP A 145 10.75 1.79 -3.12
N LEU A 146 11.00 0.65 -2.46
CA LEU A 146 11.58 0.61 -1.12
C LEU A 146 13.10 0.56 -1.24
N MET A 147 13.76 1.65 -0.90
CA MET A 147 15.20 1.81 -0.83
C MET A 147 15.68 1.48 0.59
N ASP A 148 16.63 0.56 0.70
CA ASP A 148 17.25 0.15 1.96
C ASP A 148 18.78 0.00 1.86
N SER A 149 19.36 0.40 0.72
CA SER A 149 20.77 0.64 0.47
C SER A 149 20.95 2.04 -0.14
N ASP A 150 22.20 2.44 -0.41
CA ASP A 150 22.52 3.68 -1.11
C ASP A 150 22.34 3.58 -2.64
N GLU A 151 21.86 2.43 -3.14
CA GLU A 151 21.65 2.20 -4.57
C GLU A 151 20.30 2.75 -5.02
N GLU A 152 20.32 3.74 -5.90
CA GLU A 152 19.11 4.32 -6.47
C GLU A 152 18.52 3.40 -7.54
N PRO A 153 17.18 3.24 -7.61
CA PRO A 153 16.55 2.49 -8.68
C PRO A 153 16.71 3.20 -10.02
N GLU A 154 16.80 2.42 -11.10
CA GLU A 154 16.80 2.98 -12.47
C GLU A 154 15.51 3.76 -12.78
N ALA A 155 14.38 3.33 -12.20
CA ALA A 155 13.09 3.98 -12.37
C ALA A 155 12.19 3.78 -11.13
N ALA A 156 11.51 4.85 -10.71
CA ALA A 156 10.44 4.83 -9.73
C ALA A 156 9.65 6.15 -9.78
N ASP A 157 8.35 6.09 -9.49
CA ASP A 157 7.50 7.29 -9.35
C ASP A 157 7.54 7.85 -7.92
N LEU A 158 7.93 7.01 -6.94
CA LEU A 158 8.06 7.36 -5.53
C LEU A 158 9.08 6.46 -4.85
N ILE A 159 9.91 7.03 -3.98
CA ILE A 159 10.88 6.30 -3.17
C ILE A 159 10.47 6.33 -1.69
N PHE A 160 10.44 5.16 -1.08
CA PHE A 160 10.37 4.96 0.36
C PHE A 160 11.74 4.58 0.91
N LEU A 161 12.20 5.28 1.93
CA LEU A 161 13.43 5.02 2.65
C LEU A 161 13.16 4.09 3.83
N ASN A 162 13.96 3.02 3.93
CA ASN A 162 14.05 2.24 5.15
C ASN A 162 14.49 3.13 6.34
N HIS A 163 14.08 2.76 7.55
CA HIS A 163 14.24 3.59 8.74
C HIS A 163 15.66 4.15 8.96
N PRO A 164 16.77 3.40 8.77
CA PRO A 164 18.11 3.96 8.92
C PRO A 164 18.43 5.08 7.92
N LEU A 165 18.04 4.92 6.65
CA LEU A 165 18.31 5.87 5.57
C LEU A 165 17.56 7.20 5.77
N ARG A 166 16.42 7.17 6.48
CA ARG A 166 15.63 8.38 6.78
C ARG A 166 16.39 9.43 7.60
N TYR A 167 17.46 9.06 8.29
CA TYR A 167 18.22 9.93 9.20
C TYR A 167 19.65 10.17 8.75
N GLN A 168 20.05 9.66 7.58
CA GLN A 168 21.37 9.92 7.04
C GLN A 168 21.35 11.29 6.36
N ASP A 169 22.23 12.20 6.80
CA ASP A 169 22.46 13.53 6.21
C ASP A 169 23.16 13.46 4.84
N ASP A 170 23.12 12.30 4.17
CA ASP A 170 23.94 12.05 3.02
C ASP A 170 23.43 12.82 1.80
N LYS A 171 24.20 13.86 1.44
CA LYS A 171 23.98 14.80 0.32
C LYS A 171 23.93 14.11 -1.06
N ARG A 172 24.00 12.78 -1.12
CA ARG A 172 23.95 11.95 -2.32
C ARG A 172 22.53 11.77 -2.86
N ILE A 173 21.51 11.74 -1.99
CA ILE A 173 20.13 11.50 -2.40
C ILE A 173 19.48 12.83 -2.84
N LYS A 174 19.54 13.15 -4.14
CA LYS A 174 19.08 14.43 -4.72
C LYS A 174 17.56 14.56 -4.94
N LEU A 175 16.74 13.79 -4.23
CA LEU A 175 15.44 13.37 -4.76
C LEU A 175 14.29 14.39 -4.60
N ASP A 176 13.69 14.74 -5.74
CA ASP A 176 12.31 15.25 -5.85
C ASP A 176 11.24 14.12 -5.70
N LEU A 177 11.69 12.86 -5.55
CA LEU A 177 10.86 11.64 -5.63
C LEU A 177 10.75 10.86 -4.30
N ILE A 178 11.34 11.33 -3.19
CA ILE A 178 11.15 10.66 -1.89
C ILE A 178 9.76 10.97 -1.34
N CYS A 179 9.14 9.99 -0.70
CA CYS A 179 7.94 10.21 0.07
C CYS A 179 8.10 11.40 1.04
N PRO A 180 7.30 12.47 0.91
CA PRO A 180 7.46 13.67 1.73
C PRO A 180 7.46 13.37 3.24
N THR A 181 6.72 12.35 3.68
CA THR A 181 6.66 11.94 5.09
C THR A 181 7.97 11.38 5.64
N GLU A 182 8.89 10.97 4.77
CA GLU A 182 10.17 10.37 5.13
C GLU A 182 11.36 11.31 4.92
N THR A 183 11.12 12.48 4.33
CA THR A 183 12.11 13.56 4.28
C THR A 183 12.21 14.26 5.64
N GLU A 184 13.38 14.81 5.95
CA GLU A 184 13.56 15.61 7.17
C GLU A 184 12.63 16.84 7.19
N SER A 185 12.53 17.53 6.05
CA SER A 185 11.70 18.73 5.91
C SER A 185 10.21 18.42 6.07
N GLY A 186 9.71 17.32 5.50
CA GLY A 186 8.33 16.89 5.67
C GLY A 186 8.03 16.43 7.09
N ARG A 187 8.95 15.72 7.76
CA ARG A 187 8.80 15.38 9.19
C ARG A 187 8.73 16.63 10.07
N LYS A 188 9.62 17.62 9.86
CA LYS A 188 9.60 18.91 10.58
C LYS A 188 8.27 19.67 10.37
N LYS A 189 7.69 19.57 9.18
CA LYS A 189 6.38 20.17 8.84
C LYS A 189 5.17 19.33 9.31
N GLY A 190 5.38 18.15 9.89
CA GLY A 190 4.31 17.23 10.26
C GLY A 190 3.53 16.67 9.06
N THR A 191 4.19 16.52 7.91
CA THR A 191 3.57 16.00 6.68
C THR A 191 3.02 14.59 6.89
N SER A 192 1.79 14.38 6.45
CA SER A 192 1.11 13.09 6.41
C SER A 192 0.54 12.83 5.02
N CYS A 193 0.08 11.61 4.74
CA CYS A 193 -0.58 11.31 3.47
C CYS A 193 -1.82 12.18 3.23
N SER A 194 -2.53 12.59 4.30
CA SER A 194 -3.69 13.48 4.20
C SER A 194 -3.33 14.91 3.79
N THR A 195 -2.10 15.34 4.08
CA THR A 195 -1.64 16.71 3.76
C THR A 195 -0.88 16.77 2.44
N CYS A 196 -0.08 15.75 2.09
CA CYS A 196 0.66 15.77 0.82
C CYS A 196 -0.17 15.27 -0.37
N GLN A 197 -1.05 14.28 -0.16
CA GLN A 197 -1.96 13.71 -1.16
C GLN A 197 -1.31 13.19 -2.46
N PHE A 198 0.02 13.18 -2.56
CA PHE A 198 0.78 12.78 -3.75
C PHE A 198 0.37 11.42 -4.34
N CYS A 199 0.04 10.48 -3.44
CA CYS A 199 -0.29 9.11 -3.80
C CYS A 199 -1.77 8.88 -4.08
N TRP A 200 -2.60 9.90 -3.92
CA TRP A 200 -4.03 9.82 -4.19
C TRP A 200 -4.27 9.84 -5.70
N PRO A 201 -5.45 9.38 -6.16
CA PRO A 201 -5.93 9.69 -7.50
C PRO A 201 -6.17 11.20 -7.62
N ASP A 202 -5.93 11.72 -8.82
CA ASP A 202 -6.13 13.13 -9.16
C ASP A 202 -7.57 13.59 -8.85
#